data_AF-A0A8J3KR13-F1
#
_entry.id   AF-A0A8J3KR13-F1
#
_cell.length_a   1.000
_cell.length_b   1.000
_cell.length_c   1.000
_cell.angle_alpha   90.00
_cell.angle_beta   90.00
_cell.angle_gamma   90.00
#
_symmetry.space_group_name_H-M   'P 1'
#
loop_
_entity.id
_entity.type
_entity.pdbx_description
1 polymer ?
#
loop_
_entity_poly.entity_id
_entity_poly.type
_entity_poly.pdbx_seq_one_letter_code
_entity_poly.pdbx_strand_id
1 'polypeptide(L)'
;MPEMDLLPATRRALLHRLATAQTEGRAPSLVGAVVRDGAPVWTHGRGLVGGQPPTADTQYRIGSLTKTFVAVLVLRLRDEGRLDLADPLGTHLPTAPADTAGLTVAQLLAHTAGLASETPSPWWERTDGSVRPELADTLDADGIKHPAGRVFHYSNPGYALLGALVEQLRGKPLEQVLAEEILGPLGMTRTSLLPQAPHADGWAVHPWADVLLPEPATDTGRMAPAGQLWSTAADLCRFAAFLAKGDPAVLAEASLAQMRTPASPLDGPVWDLAYGLGMQLKNDGGRLLAGHTGSMPGFLCTLWVSPADGLGGIVLANATSGISIGALGADLVRITAEHEPRIPDAWTPLESYDPALLELTGPWYVGPTPALIRLRADGDLEFGPLTGAGRSSRLKAQADGTWLGLEGYYAGETLRVVRDTAGAVTHLDLGSFVLTRLPYGSDTVPGGVDPLGWRGGPA
;
A
#
# COMPACT_ATOMS: atom_id res chain seq x y z
N MET A 1 8.73 3.37 -29.26
CA MET A 1 7.37 3.46 -28.70
C MET A 1 6.94 4.93 -28.69
N PRO A 2 6.17 5.41 -29.67
CA PRO A 2 5.27 6.54 -29.46
C PRO A 2 3.99 5.94 -28.83
N GLU A 3 3.58 6.27 -27.61
CA GLU A 3 2.95 7.53 -27.22
C GLU A 3 2.95 7.57 -25.67
N MET A 4 3.96 8.18 -25.04
CA MET A 4 3.99 8.37 -23.56
C MET A 4 3.47 9.76 -23.14
N ASP A 5 3.04 10.57 -24.09
CA ASP A 5 2.50 11.89 -23.80
C ASP A 5 0.98 11.80 -23.60
N LEU A 6 0.53 12.24 -22.42
CA LEU A 6 -0.89 12.40 -22.14
C LEU A 6 -1.53 13.33 -23.18
N LEU A 7 -2.80 13.07 -23.52
CA LEU A 7 -3.61 13.92 -24.39
C LEU A 7 -3.61 15.36 -23.87
N PRO A 8 -3.62 16.37 -24.78
CA PRO A 8 -3.64 17.78 -24.39
C PRO A 8 -4.78 18.13 -23.42
N ALA A 9 -5.94 17.50 -23.57
CA ALA A 9 -7.09 17.69 -22.68
C ALA A 9 -6.81 17.17 -21.25
N THR A 10 -6.18 16.01 -21.13
CA THR A 10 -5.76 15.43 -19.84
C THR A 10 -4.74 16.33 -19.14
N ARG A 11 -3.69 16.78 -19.86
CA ARG A 11 -2.69 17.70 -19.30
C ARG A 11 -3.32 18.99 -18.79
N ARG A 12 -4.30 19.54 -19.53
CA ARG A 12 -5.06 20.72 -19.12
C ARG A 12 -5.92 20.46 -17.88
N ALA A 13 -6.58 19.31 -17.78
CA ALA A 13 -7.39 18.94 -16.61
C ALA A 13 -6.53 18.80 -15.35
N LEU A 14 -5.38 18.11 -15.44
CA LEU A 14 -4.41 17.99 -14.35
C LEU A 14 -3.87 19.35 -13.92
N LEU A 15 -3.46 20.19 -14.88
CA LEU A 15 -3.00 21.55 -14.60
C LEU A 15 -4.08 22.40 -13.93
N HIS A 16 -5.31 22.36 -14.43
CA HIS A 16 -6.43 23.07 -13.83
C HIS A 16 -6.62 22.64 -12.37
N ARG A 17 -6.71 21.34 -12.12
CA ARG A 17 -6.90 20.80 -10.77
C ARG A 17 -5.80 21.22 -9.80
N LEU A 18 -4.53 21.16 -10.24
CA LEU A 18 -3.37 21.59 -9.45
C LEU A 18 -3.38 23.11 -9.20
N ALA A 19 -3.67 23.91 -10.23
CA ALA A 19 -3.70 25.37 -10.13
C ALA A 19 -4.83 25.87 -9.23
N THR A 20 -6.01 25.24 -9.30
CA THR A 20 -7.13 25.50 -8.39
C THR A 20 -6.73 25.19 -6.95
N ALA A 21 -6.13 24.02 -6.69
CA ALA A 21 -5.68 23.68 -5.34
C ALA A 21 -4.62 24.65 -4.79
N GLN A 22 -3.66 25.07 -5.61
CA GLN A 22 -2.65 26.03 -5.19
C GLN A 22 -3.27 27.40 -4.87
N THR A 23 -4.19 27.88 -5.72
CA THR A 23 -4.85 29.18 -5.57
C THR A 23 -5.77 29.20 -4.35
N GLU A 24 -6.72 28.27 -4.28
CA GLU A 24 -7.73 28.20 -3.21
C GLU A 24 -7.09 27.81 -1.87
N GLY A 25 -6.11 26.90 -1.91
CA GLY A 25 -5.34 26.50 -0.73
C GLY A 25 -4.28 27.52 -0.31
N ARG A 26 -4.08 28.59 -1.09
CA ARG A 26 -3.14 29.70 -0.80
C ARG A 26 -1.71 29.22 -0.52
N ALA A 27 -1.31 28.14 -1.20
CA ALA A 27 0.00 27.53 -0.97
C ALA A 27 1.11 28.33 -1.67
N PRO A 28 2.21 28.69 -0.98
CA PRO A 28 3.31 29.46 -1.57
C PRO A 28 3.94 28.75 -2.76
N SER A 29 4.07 27.42 -2.67
CA SER A 29 4.50 26.57 -3.77
C SER A 29 3.87 25.17 -3.69
N LEU A 30 3.70 24.55 -4.85
CA LEU A 30 3.10 23.24 -5.03
C LEU A 30 3.71 22.56 -6.26
N VAL A 31 4.06 21.28 -6.16
CA VAL A 31 4.45 20.44 -7.30
C VAL A 31 3.53 19.23 -7.35
N GLY A 32 2.95 18.94 -8.52
CA GLY A 32 2.20 17.72 -8.78
C GLY A 32 2.87 16.88 -9.86
N ALA A 33 2.79 15.56 -9.74
CA ALA A 33 3.26 14.62 -10.76
C ALA A 33 2.35 13.39 -10.90
N VAL A 34 2.35 12.80 -12.09
CA VAL A 34 1.67 11.54 -12.41
C VAL A 34 2.67 10.56 -13.01
N VAL A 35 2.65 9.33 -12.50
CA VAL A 35 3.40 8.19 -13.03
C VAL A 35 2.43 7.26 -13.74
N ARG A 36 2.84 6.72 -14.88
CA ARG A 36 2.14 5.65 -15.60
C ARG A 36 3.11 4.56 -16.00
N ASP A 37 2.76 3.32 -15.69
CA ASP A 37 3.51 2.11 -16.05
C ASP A 37 5.01 2.17 -15.71
N GLY A 38 5.36 2.90 -14.64
CA GLY A 38 6.72 3.04 -14.14
C GLY A 38 7.47 4.30 -14.60
N ALA A 39 6.87 5.14 -15.44
CA ALA A 39 7.49 6.38 -15.93
C ALA A 39 6.67 7.64 -15.56
N PRO A 40 7.32 8.78 -15.23
CA PRO A 40 6.60 10.04 -15.08
C PRO A 40 6.05 10.49 -16.45
N VAL A 41 4.74 10.74 -16.50
CA VAL A 41 4.02 11.19 -17.72
C VAL A 41 3.53 12.63 -17.63
N TRP A 42 3.51 13.19 -16.42
CA TRP A 42 3.18 14.59 -16.19
C TRP A 42 3.84 15.10 -14.91
N THR A 43 4.34 16.32 -14.94
CA THR A 43 4.83 17.04 -13.75
C THR A 43 4.62 18.53 -13.96
N HIS A 44 4.17 19.23 -12.93
CA HIS A 44 3.98 20.68 -12.98
C HIS A 44 4.16 21.34 -11.62
N GLY A 45 4.84 22.49 -11.62
CA GLY A 45 5.02 23.34 -10.44
C GLY A 45 4.14 24.59 -10.50
N ARG A 46 3.69 25.07 -9.34
CA ARG A 46 2.91 26.30 -9.14
C ARG A 46 3.43 27.06 -7.93
N GLY A 47 3.27 28.38 -7.94
CA GLY A 47 3.82 29.24 -6.90
C GLY A 47 5.33 29.44 -7.07
N LEU A 48 6.02 29.84 -5.99
CA LEU A 48 7.44 30.22 -6.04
C LEU A 48 8.25 29.61 -4.89
N VAL A 49 9.48 29.21 -5.21
CA VAL A 49 10.54 28.84 -4.28
C VAL A 49 11.76 29.67 -4.63
N GLY A 50 12.26 30.51 -3.71
CA GLY A 50 13.38 31.41 -3.99
C GLY A 50 13.15 32.36 -5.17
N GLY A 51 11.89 32.74 -5.43
CA GLY A 51 11.51 33.63 -6.54
C GLY A 51 11.38 32.94 -7.90
N GLN A 52 11.52 31.62 -7.99
CA GLN A 52 11.35 30.85 -9.22
C GLN A 52 10.23 29.80 -9.06
N PRO A 53 9.52 29.42 -10.14
CA PRO A 53 8.60 28.30 -10.08
C PRO A 53 9.30 27.01 -9.62
N PRO A 54 8.69 26.22 -8.73
CA PRO A 54 9.28 24.95 -8.32
C PRO A 54 9.30 23.96 -9.49
N THR A 55 10.26 23.04 -9.46
CA THR A 55 10.47 22.05 -10.52
C THR A 55 10.32 20.63 -9.97
N ALA A 56 10.46 19.63 -10.84
CA ALA A 56 10.49 18.23 -10.44
C ALA A 56 11.63 17.90 -9.45
N ASP A 57 12.70 18.71 -9.43
CA ASP A 57 13.91 18.53 -8.61
C ASP A 57 13.95 19.39 -7.35
N THR A 58 12.95 20.25 -7.13
CA THR A 58 12.82 21.03 -5.90
C THR A 58 12.47 20.09 -4.74
N GLN A 59 13.29 20.10 -3.69
CA GLN A 59 13.03 19.29 -2.50
C GLN A 59 11.96 19.89 -1.59
N TYR A 60 11.15 19.01 -1.01
CA TYR A 60 10.17 19.31 0.04
C TYR A 60 10.32 18.28 1.16
N ARG A 61 10.00 18.67 2.41
CA ARG A 61 9.89 17.71 3.51
C ARG A 61 8.66 16.84 3.28
N ILE A 62 8.83 15.52 3.29
CA ILE A 62 7.76 14.57 2.93
C ILE A 62 6.99 14.04 4.14
N GLY A 63 7.39 14.43 5.35
CA GLY A 63 6.69 14.05 6.58
C GLY A 63 6.48 12.55 6.68
N SER A 64 5.30 12.16 7.13
CA SER A 64 4.92 10.76 7.36
C SER A 64 5.02 9.81 6.16
N LEU A 65 5.20 10.29 4.92
CA LEU A 65 5.59 9.41 3.82
C LEU A 65 6.92 8.66 4.10
N THR A 66 7.77 9.23 4.96
CA THR A 66 8.97 8.57 5.51
C THR A 66 8.69 7.18 6.09
N LYS A 67 7.52 6.98 6.71
CA LYS A 67 7.13 5.70 7.31
C LYS A 67 7.12 4.56 6.29
N THR A 68 6.69 4.84 5.06
CA THR A 68 6.68 3.83 3.99
C THR A 68 8.11 3.39 3.62
N PHE A 69 9.10 4.28 3.67
CA PHE A 69 10.51 3.89 3.48
C PHE A 69 11.01 2.99 4.60
N VAL A 70 10.70 3.33 5.85
CA VAL A 70 11.06 2.51 7.03
C VAL A 70 10.39 1.14 6.93
N ALA A 71 9.12 1.09 6.55
CA ALA A 71 8.38 -0.16 6.37
C ALA A 71 9.00 -1.04 5.28
N VAL A 72 9.45 -0.48 4.16
CA VAL A 72 10.18 -1.22 3.11
C VAL A 72 11.45 -1.85 3.67
N LEU A 73 12.24 -1.12 4.48
CA LEU A 73 13.44 -1.66 5.12
C LEU A 73 13.10 -2.83 6.06
N VAL A 74 12.03 -2.70 6.85
CA VAL A 74 11.56 -3.77 7.75
C VAL A 74 11.11 -5.01 6.98
N LEU A 75 10.34 -4.83 5.90
CA LEU A 75 9.90 -5.94 5.05
C LEU A 75 11.08 -6.60 4.32
N ARG A 76 12.11 -5.84 3.97
CA ARG A 76 13.34 -6.40 3.42
C ARG A 76 14.08 -7.28 4.43
N LEU A 77 14.18 -6.85 5.69
CA LEU A 77 14.73 -7.68 6.77
C LEU A 77 13.95 -9.00 6.92
N ARG A 78 12.62 -8.96 6.76
CA ARG A 78 11.77 -10.15 6.74
C ARG A 78 12.06 -11.05 5.54
N ASP A 79 12.10 -10.50 4.32
CA ASP A 79 12.37 -11.28 3.10
C ASP A 79 13.76 -11.96 3.15
N GLU A 80 14.73 -11.34 3.84
CA GLU A 80 16.06 -11.88 4.10
C GLU A 80 16.09 -12.89 5.28
N GLY A 81 14.96 -13.17 5.92
CA GLY A 81 14.86 -14.11 7.05
C GLY A 81 15.49 -13.63 8.36
N ARG A 82 15.69 -12.31 8.51
CA ARG A 82 16.35 -11.72 9.69
C ARG A 82 15.40 -11.50 10.87
N LEU A 83 14.11 -11.41 10.59
CA LEU A 83 13.01 -11.33 11.56
C LEU A 83 11.75 -11.92 10.94
N ASP A 84 10.82 -12.38 11.77
CA ASP A 84 9.42 -12.55 11.40
C ASP A 84 8.61 -11.32 11.84
N LEU A 85 7.55 -10.96 11.10
CA LEU A 85 6.69 -9.85 11.49
C LEU A 85 5.89 -10.14 12.76
N ALA A 86 5.68 -11.41 13.10
CA ALA A 86 5.05 -11.85 14.33
C ALA A 86 6.00 -11.85 15.54
N ASP A 87 7.31 -11.66 15.32
CA ASP A 87 8.27 -11.65 16.43
C ASP A 87 7.98 -10.49 17.40
N PRO A 88 8.10 -10.73 18.72
CA PRO A 88 8.10 -9.66 19.71
C PRO A 88 9.27 -8.70 19.46
N LEU A 89 9.01 -7.39 19.49
CA LEU A 89 10.00 -6.35 19.24
C LEU A 89 11.25 -6.52 20.11
N GLY A 90 11.07 -6.84 21.39
CA GLY A 90 12.17 -6.99 22.37
C GLY A 90 13.17 -8.10 22.03
N THR A 91 12.78 -9.06 21.18
CA THR A 91 13.67 -10.12 20.67
C THR A 91 14.79 -9.52 19.83
N HIS A 92 14.46 -8.52 19.03
CA HIS A 92 15.37 -7.91 18.04
C HIS A 92 15.90 -6.55 18.49
N LEU A 93 15.18 -5.86 19.37
CA LEU A 93 15.52 -4.54 19.90
C LEU A 93 15.45 -4.52 21.44
N PRO A 94 16.46 -5.07 22.15
CA PRO A 94 16.46 -5.12 23.63
C PRO A 94 16.52 -3.75 24.31
N THR A 95 16.88 -2.70 23.56
CA THR A 95 16.93 -1.30 24.02
C THR A 95 15.59 -0.57 23.91
N ALA A 96 14.55 -1.23 23.39
CA ALA A 96 13.21 -0.67 23.34
C ALA A 96 12.65 -0.46 24.77
N PRO A 97 11.72 0.50 24.97
CA PRO A 97 11.01 0.65 26.24
C PRO A 97 10.38 -0.69 26.67
N ALA A 98 10.50 -1.04 27.96
CA ALA A 98 10.13 -2.37 28.45
C ALA A 98 8.68 -2.78 28.10
N ASP A 99 7.74 -1.84 28.18
CA ASP A 99 6.32 -2.08 27.88
C ASP A 99 6.03 -2.34 26.39
N THR A 100 7.00 -2.09 25.50
CA THR A 100 6.88 -2.38 24.07
C THR A 100 7.50 -3.71 23.64
N ALA A 101 8.26 -4.36 24.53
CA ALA A 101 9.01 -5.58 24.21
C ALA A 101 8.14 -6.73 23.68
N GLY A 102 6.89 -6.83 24.16
CA GLY A 102 5.92 -7.84 23.74
C GLY A 102 5.10 -7.49 22.50
N LEU A 103 5.19 -6.26 21.98
CA LEU A 103 4.48 -5.83 20.78
C LEU A 103 5.16 -6.43 19.55
N THR A 104 4.39 -6.85 18.55
CA THR A 104 4.99 -7.44 17.34
C THR A 104 5.41 -6.38 16.33
N VAL A 105 6.38 -6.73 15.47
CA VAL A 105 6.81 -5.86 14.37
C VAL A 105 5.63 -5.51 13.44
N ALA A 106 4.75 -6.48 13.14
CA ALA A 106 3.53 -6.28 12.36
C ALA A 106 2.59 -5.24 13.00
N GLN A 107 2.43 -5.29 14.33
CA GLN A 107 1.56 -4.35 15.05
C GLN A 107 2.07 -2.91 14.96
N LEU A 108 3.39 -2.71 14.99
CA LEU A 108 3.99 -1.39 14.80
C LEU A 108 3.80 -0.89 13.36
N LEU A 109 4.09 -1.74 12.37
CA LEU A 109 3.92 -1.41 10.95
C LEU A 109 2.48 -1.02 10.61
N ALA A 110 1.49 -1.71 11.21
CA ALA A 110 0.07 -1.51 10.97
C ALA A 110 -0.60 -0.48 11.88
N HIS A 111 0.15 0.18 12.78
CA HIS A 111 -0.41 1.05 13.83
C HIS A 111 -1.49 0.39 14.69
N THR A 112 -1.35 -0.90 14.98
CA THR A 112 -2.24 -1.66 15.87
C THR A 112 -1.59 -2.01 17.21
N ALA A 113 -0.37 -1.53 17.45
CA ALA A 113 0.37 -1.76 18.70
C ALA A 113 -0.27 -1.08 19.93
N GLY A 114 -1.21 -0.15 19.73
CA GLY A 114 -1.89 0.57 20.81
C GLY A 114 -1.03 1.66 21.48
N LEU A 115 0.11 2.00 20.89
CA LEU A 115 1.01 3.05 21.38
C LEU A 115 0.37 4.44 21.30
N ALA A 116 0.83 5.36 22.14
CA ALA A 116 0.53 6.79 22.05
C ALA A 116 0.84 7.34 20.65
N SER A 117 0.03 8.30 20.18
CA SER A 117 0.21 8.88 18.86
C SER A 117 1.50 9.69 18.74
N GLU A 118 1.84 10.41 19.81
CA GLU A 118 2.96 11.32 19.87
C GLU A 118 3.87 11.01 21.05
N THR A 119 5.12 11.44 20.95
CA THR A 119 6.07 11.41 22.07
C THR A 119 5.60 12.34 23.20
N PRO A 120 6.06 12.14 24.45
CA PRO A 120 5.85 13.10 25.52
C PRO A 120 6.32 14.51 25.14
N SER A 121 5.71 15.54 25.72
CA SER A 121 6.07 16.95 25.48
C SER A 121 7.56 17.22 25.66
N PRO A 122 8.15 18.18 24.92
CA PRO A 122 7.50 19.16 24.02
C PRO A 122 7.18 18.61 22.61
N TRP A 123 6.45 19.37 21.78
CA TRP A 123 6.06 18.96 20.42
C TRP A 123 7.28 18.61 19.54
N TRP A 124 7.45 17.32 19.21
CA TRP A 124 8.67 16.80 18.59
C TRP A 124 8.94 17.35 17.18
N GLU A 125 7.91 17.67 16.39
CA GLU A 125 8.10 18.19 15.02
C GLU A 125 8.77 19.58 15.00
N ARG A 126 8.76 20.29 16.15
CA ARG A 126 9.39 21.60 16.34
C ARG A 126 10.53 21.60 17.36
N THR A 127 10.85 20.46 17.93
CA THR A 127 11.87 20.36 18.98
C THR A 127 13.07 19.61 18.45
N ASP A 128 14.26 20.10 18.76
CA ASP A 128 15.52 19.44 18.43
C ASP A 128 15.55 18.01 19.01
N GLY A 129 16.06 17.08 18.21
CA GLY A 129 16.24 15.68 18.60
C GLY A 129 17.06 15.50 19.88
N SER A 130 17.92 16.46 20.24
CA SER A 130 18.72 16.44 21.48
C SER A 130 17.88 16.43 22.76
N VAL A 131 16.59 16.77 22.69
CA VAL A 131 15.66 16.67 23.83
C VAL A 131 15.26 15.22 24.12
N ARG A 132 15.47 14.30 23.16
CA ARG A 132 15.21 12.86 23.26
C ARG A 132 16.43 12.07 22.79
N PRO A 133 17.54 12.12 23.54
CA PRO A 133 18.78 11.45 23.14
C PRO A 133 18.60 9.92 23.03
N GLU A 134 17.76 9.34 23.88
CA GLU A 134 17.56 7.90 23.98
C GLU A 134 16.24 7.45 23.37
N LEU A 135 16.19 6.19 22.93
CA LEU A 135 14.96 5.59 22.43
C LEU A 135 13.86 5.53 23.51
N ALA A 136 14.27 5.37 24.78
CA ALA A 136 13.39 5.39 25.93
C ALA A 136 12.64 6.73 26.09
N ASP A 137 13.15 7.84 25.53
CA ASP A 137 12.52 9.16 25.63
C ASP A 137 11.36 9.35 24.64
N THR A 138 11.11 8.36 23.77
CA THR A 138 10.04 8.42 22.76
C THR A 138 8.66 8.05 23.32
N LEU A 139 8.60 7.41 24.48
CA LEU A 139 7.38 6.99 25.16
C LEU A 139 7.54 7.22 26.68
N ASP A 140 6.47 7.64 27.36
CA ASP A 140 6.42 7.69 28.81
C ASP A 140 5.77 6.41 29.39
N ALA A 141 5.60 6.38 30.71
CA ALA A 141 4.96 5.26 31.42
C ALA A 141 3.50 5.01 30.99
N ASP A 142 2.82 6.00 30.40
CA ASP A 142 1.47 5.87 29.87
C ASP A 142 1.50 5.66 28.34
N GLY A 143 2.63 5.21 27.77
CA GLY A 143 2.84 5.06 26.34
C GLY A 143 1.93 4.04 25.65
N ILE A 144 1.32 3.11 26.40
CA ILE A 144 0.32 2.17 25.89
C ILE A 144 -1.08 2.72 26.15
N LYS A 145 -1.81 3.10 25.09
CA LYS A 145 -3.17 3.67 25.17
C LYS A 145 -4.27 2.64 24.92
N HIS A 146 -3.97 1.61 24.14
CA HIS A 146 -4.93 0.58 23.76
C HIS A 146 -4.32 -0.82 23.81
N PRO A 147 -5.15 -1.88 23.99
CA PRO A 147 -4.65 -3.25 23.85
C PRO A 147 -4.16 -3.51 22.41
N ALA A 148 -2.99 -4.12 22.30
CA ALA A 148 -2.37 -4.44 21.02
C ALA A 148 -3.27 -5.33 20.13
N GLY A 149 -3.27 -5.07 18.83
CA GLY A 149 -4.04 -5.76 17.80
C GLY A 149 -5.54 -5.44 17.76
N ARG A 150 -6.07 -4.58 18.66
CA ARG A 150 -7.51 -4.35 18.77
C ARG A 150 -8.06 -3.22 17.92
N VAL A 151 -7.30 -2.14 17.78
CA VAL A 151 -7.75 -0.91 17.10
C VAL A 151 -6.62 -0.34 16.26
N PHE A 152 -6.96 0.37 15.19
CA PHE A 152 -6.03 1.26 14.52
C PHE A 152 -5.82 2.50 15.40
N HIS A 153 -4.58 2.77 15.80
CA HIS A 153 -4.20 3.97 16.52
C HIS A 153 -2.83 4.44 16.03
N TYR A 154 -2.86 5.44 15.14
CA TYR A 154 -1.67 5.99 14.50
C TYR A 154 -0.62 6.42 15.54
N SER A 155 0.64 6.02 15.34
CA SER A 155 1.73 6.26 16.29
C SER A 155 3.03 6.62 15.59
N ASN A 156 3.50 7.85 15.81
CA ASN A 156 4.82 8.31 15.41
C ASN A 156 5.94 7.60 16.21
N PRO A 157 5.86 7.46 17.55
CA PRO A 157 6.86 6.70 18.32
C PRO A 157 7.01 5.25 17.85
N GLY A 158 5.93 4.59 17.42
CA GLY A 158 6.02 3.24 16.85
C GLY A 158 6.96 3.14 15.65
N TYR A 159 7.03 4.18 14.82
CA TYR A 159 7.97 4.22 13.70
C TYR A 159 9.39 4.61 14.12
N ALA A 160 9.57 5.38 15.19
CA ALA A 160 10.89 5.56 15.79
C ALA A 160 11.47 4.22 16.27
N LEU A 161 10.65 3.36 16.89
CA LEU A 161 11.05 2.00 17.27
C LEU A 161 11.41 1.14 16.04
N LEU A 162 10.63 1.21 14.96
CA LEU A 162 10.94 0.48 13.72
C LEU A 162 12.23 0.97 13.05
N GLY A 163 12.51 2.28 13.09
CA GLY A 163 13.79 2.82 12.63
C GLY A 163 14.96 2.27 13.44
N ALA A 164 14.85 2.31 14.78
CA ALA A 164 15.87 1.74 15.66
C ALA A 164 16.05 0.23 15.49
N LEU A 165 14.97 -0.51 15.21
CA LEU A 165 15.03 -1.94 14.86
C LEU A 165 15.87 -2.18 13.60
N VAL A 166 15.67 -1.36 12.56
CA VAL A 166 16.46 -1.44 11.33
C VAL A 166 17.93 -1.14 11.61
N GLU A 167 18.24 -0.09 12.36
CA GLU A 167 19.62 0.25 12.75
C GLU A 167 20.28 -0.87 13.53
N GLN A 168 19.57 -1.44 14.51
CA GLN A 168 20.04 -2.53 15.37
C GLN A 168 20.38 -3.77 14.55
N LEU A 169 19.49 -4.16 13.63
CA LEU A 169 19.73 -5.32 12.80
C LEU A 169 20.80 -5.03 11.75
N ARG A 170 20.89 -3.84 11.15
CA ARG A 170 21.94 -3.57 10.15
C ARG A 170 23.30 -3.21 10.74
N GLY A 171 23.35 -2.81 12.00
CA GLY A 171 24.57 -2.28 12.64
C GLY A 171 25.05 -0.97 12.01
N LYS A 172 24.13 -0.20 11.40
CA LYS A 172 24.41 1.05 10.67
C LYS A 172 23.33 2.10 10.97
N PRO A 173 23.67 3.40 10.92
CA PRO A 173 22.67 4.46 11.02
C PRO A 173 21.60 4.36 9.93
N LEU A 174 20.36 4.75 10.25
CA LEU A 174 19.23 4.62 9.34
C LEU A 174 19.46 5.33 8.00
N GLU A 175 20.10 6.49 8.02
CA GLU A 175 20.43 7.25 6.80
C GLU A 175 21.27 6.42 5.82
N GLN A 176 22.27 5.71 6.34
CA GLN A 176 23.15 4.87 5.52
C GLN A 176 22.40 3.66 4.97
N VAL A 177 21.59 3.00 5.80
CA VAL A 177 20.76 1.86 5.38
C VAL A 177 19.79 2.28 4.28
N LEU A 178 19.11 3.41 4.49
CA LEU A 178 18.17 3.97 3.52
C LEU A 178 18.86 4.28 2.18
N ALA A 179 20.03 4.92 2.23
CA ALA A 179 20.81 5.25 1.04
C ALA A 179 21.26 4.00 0.26
N GLU A 180 21.74 2.98 0.96
CA GLU A 180 22.26 1.75 0.34
C GLU A 180 21.16 0.82 -0.18
N GLU A 181 20.04 0.68 0.55
CA GLU A 181 19.04 -0.37 0.30
C GLU A 181 17.81 0.11 -0.46
N ILE A 182 17.55 1.42 -0.51
CA ILE A 182 16.41 2.00 -1.25
C ILE A 182 16.87 3.08 -2.22
N LEU A 183 17.51 4.16 -1.73
CA LEU A 183 17.70 5.35 -2.54
C LEU A 183 18.69 5.12 -3.69
N GLY A 184 19.81 4.46 -3.42
CA GLY A 184 20.81 4.11 -4.43
C GLY A 184 20.24 3.19 -5.52
N PRO A 185 19.66 2.03 -5.18
CA PRO A 185 19.06 1.11 -6.14
C PRO A 185 17.97 1.77 -7.01
N LEU A 186 17.14 2.64 -6.43
CA LEU A 186 16.08 3.34 -7.17
C LEU A 186 16.55 4.64 -7.84
N GLY A 187 17.82 5.04 -7.69
CA GLY A 187 18.35 6.28 -8.25
C GLY A 187 17.73 7.55 -7.65
N MET A 188 17.27 7.52 -6.40
CA MET A 188 16.67 8.63 -5.67
C MET A 188 17.73 9.55 -5.05
N THR A 189 18.52 10.19 -5.91
CA THR A 189 19.75 10.92 -5.53
C THR A 189 19.50 12.26 -4.81
N ARG A 190 18.26 12.75 -4.79
CA ARG A 190 17.83 13.97 -4.09
C ARG A 190 16.78 13.64 -3.03
N THR A 191 16.87 12.47 -2.40
CA THR A 191 16.17 12.13 -1.16
C THR A 191 17.18 12.06 -0.02
N SER A 192 16.90 12.71 1.10
CA SER A 192 17.84 12.85 2.23
C SER A 192 17.13 13.13 3.55
N LEU A 193 17.79 12.94 4.70
CA LEU A 193 17.24 13.32 6.01
C LEU A 193 17.15 14.83 6.20
N LEU A 194 18.16 15.56 5.71
CA LEU A 194 18.25 17.02 5.79
C LEU A 194 18.11 17.66 4.40
N PRO A 195 17.64 18.91 4.31
CA PRO A 195 17.41 19.57 3.03
C PRO A 195 18.71 19.83 2.26
N GLN A 196 18.63 19.73 0.93
CA GLN A 196 19.69 20.00 -0.04
C GLN A 196 19.18 20.92 -1.14
N ALA A 197 19.91 22.01 -1.42
CA ALA A 197 19.49 22.97 -2.43
C ALA A 197 19.38 22.34 -3.85
N PRO A 198 18.44 22.80 -4.70
CA PRO A 198 17.29 23.64 -4.35
C PRO A 198 16.24 22.88 -3.52
N HIS A 199 15.79 23.48 -2.42
CA HIS A 199 14.68 23.02 -1.59
C HIS A 199 13.70 24.18 -1.32
N ALA A 200 12.45 23.86 -1.00
CA ALA A 200 11.48 24.82 -0.54
C ALA A 200 11.68 25.11 0.96
N ASP A 201 11.56 26.38 1.36
CA ASP A 201 11.38 26.76 2.76
C ASP A 201 9.94 26.48 3.18
N GLY A 202 9.73 26.09 4.44
CA GLY A 202 8.41 25.82 5.00
C GLY A 202 7.72 27.10 5.46
N TRP A 203 6.41 27.19 5.25
CA TRP A 203 5.63 28.37 5.63
C TRP A 203 4.33 28.00 6.34
N ALA A 204 3.98 28.77 7.36
CA ALA A 204 2.61 28.89 7.84
C ALA A 204 1.94 30.06 7.13
N VAL A 205 0.80 29.80 6.51
CA VAL A 205 -0.03 30.83 5.87
C VAL A 205 -1.04 31.35 6.89
N HIS A 206 -1.10 32.67 7.07
CA HIS A 206 -2.05 33.25 8.01
C HIS A 206 -3.51 32.96 7.57
N PRO A 207 -4.40 32.51 8.48
CA PRO A 207 -5.74 32.03 8.11
C PRO A 207 -6.64 33.12 7.52
N TRP A 208 -6.37 34.39 7.81
CA TRP A 208 -7.21 35.53 7.37
C TRP A 208 -6.49 36.59 6.55
N ALA A 209 -5.23 36.38 6.17
CA ALA A 209 -4.45 37.38 5.42
C ALA A 209 -3.37 36.70 4.58
N ASP A 210 -3.05 37.24 3.40
CA ASP A 210 -2.03 36.72 2.47
C ASP A 210 -0.61 37.06 2.91
N VAL A 211 -0.28 36.65 4.13
CA VAL A 211 1.03 36.81 4.75
C VAL A 211 1.54 35.46 5.25
N LEU A 212 2.86 35.30 5.23
CA LEU A 212 3.54 34.07 5.54
C LEU A 212 4.40 34.24 6.80
N LEU A 213 4.45 33.19 7.62
CA LEU A 213 5.38 33.05 8.73
C LEU A 213 6.33 31.88 8.40
N PRO A 214 7.67 32.06 8.45
CA PRO A 214 8.60 30.96 8.27
C PRO A 214 8.39 29.86 9.31
N GLU A 215 8.37 28.61 8.87
CA GLU A 215 8.39 27.43 9.74
C GLU A 215 9.80 26.82 9.75
N PRO A 216 10.40 26.59 10.93
CA PRO A 216 11.74 26.03 11.01
C PRO A 216 11.76 24.55 10.61
N ALA A 217 12.83 24.14 9.92
CA ALA A 217 13.13 22.74 9.67
C ALA A 217 14.07 22.21 10.76
N THR A 218 13.51 21.52 11.74
CA THR A 218 14.28 20.94 12.87
C THR A 218 14.67 19.49 12.59
N ASP A 219 15.90 19.11 12.96
CA ASP A 219 16.34 17.71 13.04
C ASP A 219 15.70 17.05 14.26
N THR A 220 14.91 16.01 14.02
CA THR A 220 14.08 15.35 15.03
C THR A 220 14.76 14.13 15.67
N GLY A 221 16.02 13.84 15.33
CA GLY A 221 16.83 12.81 15.97
C GLY A 221 16.15 11.43 15.96
N ARG A 222 15.86 10.86 17.14
CA ARG A 222 15.19 9.55 17.26
C ARG A 222 13.83 9.48 16.57
N MET A 223 13.16 10.61 16.36
CA MET A 223 11.89 10.70 15.64
C MET A 223 12.04 10.84 14.13
N ALA A 224 13.26 10.88 13.59
CA ALA A 224 13.50 10.96 12.15
C ALA A 224 12.77 9.88 11.32
N PRO A 225 12.71 8.60 11.74
CA PRO A 225 11.99 7.55 11.01
C PRO A 225 10.47 7.82 10.89
N ALA A 226 9.90 8.67 11.73
CA ALA A 226 8.49 9.00 11.68
C ALA A 226 8.16 10.03 10.59
N GLY A 227 9.09 10.92 10.19
CA GLY A 227 8.72 11.99 9.26
C GLY A 227 9.81 12.93 8.74
N GLN A 228 11.09 12.62 8.89
CA GLN A 228 12.13 13.62 8.63
C GLN A 228 12.49 13.81 7.15
N LEU A 229 12.29 12.81 6.30
CA LEU A 229 12.86 12.83 4.96
C LEU A 229 12.43 14.05 4.14
N TRP A 230 13.33 14.44 3.25
CA TRP A 230 13.14 15.39 2.16
C TRP A 230 13.27 14.66 0.85
N SER A 231 12.45 15.01 -0.13
CA SER A 231 12.48 14.38 -1.45
C SER A 231 11.97 15.35 -2.52
N THR A 232 12.15 14.96 -3.77
CA THR A 232 11.67 15.67 -4.95
C THR A 232 10.52 14.91 -5.60
N ALA A 233 9.75 15.58 -6.48
CA ALA A 233 8.74 14.89 -7.27
C ALA A 233 9.38 13.83 -8.20
N ALA A 234 10.55 14.12 -8.77
CA ALA A 234 11.27 13.18 -9.62
C ALA A 234 11.64 11.88 -8.89
N ASP A 235 12.16 11.97 -7.66
CA ASP A 235 12.53 10.80 -6.87
C ASP A 235 11.30 10.05 -6.35
N LEU A 236 10.25 10.78 -5.95
CA LEU A 236 8.98 10.15 -5.57
C LEU A 236 8.27 9.49 -6.75
N CYS A 237 8.47 9.92 -8.00
CA CYS A 237 8.00 9.19 -9.17
C CYS A 237 8.69 7.82 -9.29
N ARG A 238 10.00 7.74 -9.03
CA ARG A 238 10.75 6.46 -9.02
C ARG A 238 10.27 5.58 -7.88
N PHE A 239 10.09 6.15 -6.69
CA PHE A 239 9.54 5.43 -5.55
C PHE A 239 8.11 4.93 -5.81
N ALA A 240 7.25 5.73 -6.46
CA ALA A 240 5.90 5.33 -6.83
C ALA A 240 5.91 4.17 -7.85
N ALA A 241 6.80 4.20 -8.84
CA ALA A 241 6.98 3.09 -9.78
C ALA A 241 7.36 1.78 -9.03
N PHE A 242 8.32 1.87 -8.11
CA PHE A 242 8.70 0.79 -7.21
C PHE A 242 7.51 0.31 -6.36
N LEU A 243 6.79 1.22 -5.69
CA LEU A 243 5.65 0.86 -4.85
C LEU A 243 4.51 0.20 -5.63
N ALA A 244 4.41 0.41 -6.95
CA ALA A 244 3.40 -0.22 -7.78
C ALA A 244 3.80 -1.65 -8.20
N LYS A 245 5.03 -1.85 -8.69
CA LYS A 245 5.46 -3.10 -9.36
C LYS A 245 6.59 -3.87 -8.67
N GLY A 246 7.19 -3.32 -7.62
CA GLY A 246 8.39 -3.87 -6.98
C GLY A 246 9.67 -3.63 -7.77
N ASP A 247 10.78 -3.94 -7.11
CA ASP A 247 12.12 -3.95 -7.70
C ASP A 247 12.92 -5.05 -6.99
N PRO A 248 13.45 -6.07 -7.71
CA PRO A 248 14.22 -7.15 -7.09
C PRO A 248 15.43 -6.68 -6.29
N ALA A 249 16.00 -5.50 -6.59
CA ALA A 249 17.10 -4.93 -5.83
C ALA A 249 16.65 -4.30 -4.49
N VAL A 250 15.35 -4.04 -4.32
CA VAL A 250 14.76 -3.39 -3.13
C VAL A 250 13.81 -4.30 -2.37
N LEU A 251 12.68 -4.63 -3.00
CA LEU A 251 11.61 -5.46 -2.42
C LEU A 251 10.74 -6.03 -3.55
N ALA A 252 10.41 -7.32 -3.45
CA ALA A 252 9.62 -8.02 -4.46
C ALA A 252 8.17 -7.54 -4.51
N GLU A 253 7.52 -7.68 -5.67
CA GLU A 253 6.12 -7.29 -5.88
C GLU A 253 5.17 -7.97 -4.88
N ALA A 254 5.40 -9.24 -4.55
CA ALA A 254 4.59 -10.01 -3.60
C ALA A 254 4.63 -9.39 -2.18
N SER A 255 5.80 -8.94 -1.73
CA SER A 255 5.97 -8.27 -0.44
C SER A 255 5.28 -6.91 -0.42
N LEU A 256 5.34 -6.15 -1.52
CA LEU A 256 4.56 -4.92 -1.64
C LEU A 256 3.05 -5.18 -1.70
N ALA A 257 2.60 -6.27 -2.32
CA ALA A 257 1.19 -6.66 -2.34
C ALA A 257 0.68 -6.93 -0.91
N GLN A 258 1.51 -7.56 -0.07
CA GLN A 258 1.21 -7.69 1.36
C GLN A 258 1.14 -6.33 2.07
N MET A 259 2.06 -5.40 1.79
CA MET A 259 2.00 -4.04 2.36
C MET A 259 0.71 -3.29 1.98
N ARG A 260 0.13 -3.59 0.80
CA ARG A 260 -1.11 -3.01 0.28
C ARG A 260 -2.38 -3.75 0.73
N THR A 261 -2.26 -4.78 1.56
CA THR A 261 -3.39 -5.50 2.14
C THR A 261 -3.73 -4.90 3.50
N PRO A 262 -5.02 -4.67 3.84
CA PRO A 262 -5.39 -4.19 5.15
C PRO A 262 -4.83 -5.06 6.28
N ALA A 263 -4.07 -4.44 7.18
CA ALA A 263 -3.44 -5.05 8.34
C ALA A 263 -3.97 -4.49 9.67
N SER A 264 -4.85 -3.49 9.61
CA SER A 264 -5.61 -2.95 10.74
C SER A 264 -7.08 -3.39 10.68
N PRO A 265 -7.81 -3.40 11.81
CA PRO A 265 -9.25 -3.60 11.80
C PRO A 265 -9.95 -2.66 10.82
N LEU A 266 -10.89 -3.20 10.04
CA LEU A 266 -11.69 -2.46 9.07
C LEU A 266 -13.01 -2.02 9.69
N ASP A 267 -13.46 -0.82 9.34
CA ASP A 267 -14.79 -0.30 9.71
C ASP A 267 -15.88 -0.86 8.78
N GLY A 268 -16.04 -2.19 8.79
CA GLY A 268 -17.04 -2.91 8.01
C GLY A 268 -16.58 -3.41 6.64
N PRO A 269 -17.49 -4.03 5.86
CA PRO A 269 -17.16 -4.66 4.57
C PRO A 269 -16.90 -3.65 3.45
N VAL A 270 -17.39 -2.42 3.59
CA VAL A 270 -17.10 -1.28 2.71
C VAL A 270 -16.34 -0.27 3.53
N TRP A 271 -15.13 0.04 3.11
CA TRP A 271 -14.23 0.96 3.80
C TRP A 271 -13.70 1.98 2.80
N ASP A 272 -13.59 3.24 3.24
CA ASP A 272 -12.97 4.32 2.46
C ASP A 272 -11.46 4.45 2.76
N LEU A 273 -11.08 4.08 3.98
CA LEU A 273 -9.71 4.13 4.49
C LEU A 273 -9.41 2.88 5.31
N ALA A 274 -8.21 2.36 5.14
CA ALA A 274 -7.62 1.30 5.93
C ALA A 274 -6.10 1.53 6.04
N TYR A 275 -5.41 0.71 6.80
CA TYR A 275 -3.96 0.75 6.90
C TYR A 275 -3.37 -0.64 6.68
N GLY A 276 -2.35 -0.72 5.83
CA GLY A 276 -1.57 -1.91 5.57
C GLY A 276 -0.30 -1.93 6.41
N LEU A 277 0.78 -2.50 5.88
CA LEU A 277 2.09 -2.48 6.54
C LEU A 277 2.86 -1.24 6.07
N GLY A 278 2.71 -0.12 6.79
CA GLY A 278 3.35 1.16 6.48
C GLY A 278 2.79 1.93 5.28
N MET A 279 1.56 1.61 4.90
CA MET A 279 0.81 2.33 3.88
C MET A 279 -0.61 2.60 4.34
N GLN A 280 -1.07 3.81 4.08
CA GLN A 280 -2.49 4.09 4.00
C GLN A 280 -3.08 3.39 2.77
N LEU A 281 -4.28 2.85 2.92
CA LEU A 281 -5.06 2.26 1.84
C LEU A 281 -6.34 3.07 1.73
N LYS A 282 -6.59 3.65 0.57
CA LYS A 282 -7.80 4.42 0.29
C LYS A 282 -8.59 3.72 -0.80
N ASN A 283 -9.86 3.48 -0.54
CA ASN A 283 -10.81 3.11 -1.57
C ASN A 283 -11.38 4.40 -2.19
N ASP A 284 -11.11 4.62 -3.47
CA ASP A 284 -11.54 5.79 -4.23
C ASP A 284 -12.51 5.36 -5.32
N GLY A 285 -13.78 5.18 -4.96
CA GLY A 285 -14.82 4.75 -5.91
C GLY A 285 -14.58 3.35 -6.50
N GLY A 286 -14.06 2.41 -5.70
CA GLY A 286 -13.70 1.06 -6.13
C GLY A 286 -12.24 0.91 -6.56
N ARG A 287 -11.48 2.01 -6.64
CA ARG A 287 -10.05 2.01 -6.92
C ARG A 287 -9.26 1.96 -5.63
N LEU A 288 -8.44 0.92 -5.47
CA LEU A 288 -7.46 0.87 -4.38
C LEU A 288 -6.30 1.83 -4.67
N LEU A 289 -6.16 2.85 -3.84
CA LEU A 289 -4.98 3.68 -3.75
C LEU A 289 -4.17 3.26 -2.53
N ALA A 290 -2.89 2.94 -2.71
CA ALA A 290 -1.98 2.64 -1.63
C ALA A 290 -0.83 3.65 -1.61
N GLY A 291 -0.36 4.02 -0.42
CA GLY A 291 0.71 5.00 -0.28
C GLY A 291 0.63 5.71 1.06
N HIS A 292 0.95 6.99 1.12
CA HIS A 292 0.87 7.74 2.37
C HIS A 292 0.82 9.26 2.13
N THR A 293 0.08 9.97 2.99
CA THR A 293 0.20 11.42 3.13
C THR A 293 1.35 11.81 4.07
N GLY A 294 1.82 13.03 3.96
CA GLY A 294 2.86 13.58 4.82
C GLY A 294 2.48 14.96 5.31
N SER A 295 2.76 15.21 6.58
CA SER A 295 2.68 16.54 7.19
C SER A 295 3.90 16.72 8.08
N MET A 296 4.50 17.91 8.01
CA MET A 296 5.42 18.49 8.98
C MET A 296 5.14 19.99 9.01
N PRO A 297 5.56 20.74 10.05
CA PRO A 297 5.43 22.19 10.05
C PRO A 297 5.99 22.82 8.76
N GLY A 298 5.13 23.52 8.03
CA GLY A 298 5.45 24.16 6.75
C GLY A 298 5.37 23.25 5.51
N PHE A 299 4.96 21.98 5.62
CA PHE A 299 4.96 21.06 4.47
C PHE A 299 3.79 20.07 4.47
N LEU A 300 3.31 19.77 3.26
CA LEU A 300 2.40 18.65 2.98
C LEU A 300 2.93 17.82 1.80
N CYS A 301 2.70 16.51 1.88
CA CYS A 301 3.05 15.57 0.81
C CYS A 301 1.92 14.55 0.63
N THR A 302 1.78 14.02 -0.57
CA THR A 302 1.07 12.77 -0.82
C THR A 302 1.79 11.97 -1.89
N LEU A 303 1.75 10.66 -1.75
CA LEU A 303 2.04 9.70 -2.81
C LEU A 303 0.96 8.62 -2.76
N TRP A 304 0.27 8.43 -3.87
CA TRP A 304 -0.64 7.30 -4.08
C TRP A 304 -0.21 6.50 -5.29
N VAL A 305 -0.36 5.18 -5.22
CA VAL A 305 -0.27 4.26 -6.36
C VAL A 305 -1.57 3.47 -6.49
N SER A 306 -2.03 3.29 -7.72
CA SER A 306 -3.04 2.31 -8.11
C SER A 306 -2.33 1.24 -8.96
N PRO A 307 -1.91 0.10 -8.36
CA PRO A 307 -1.25 -0.96 -9.11
C PRO A 307 -2.12 -1.50 -10.25
N ALA A 308 -3.43 -1.61 -10.03
CA ALA A 308 -4.39 -2.09 -11.03
C ALA A 308 -4.47 -1.17 -12.26
N ASP A 309 -4.40 0.15 -12.06
CA ASP A 309 -4.39 1.11 -13.19
C ASP A 309 -2.98 1.35 -13.75
N GLY A 310 -1.94 0.88 -13.05
CA GLY A 310 -0.54 1.22 -13.35
C GLY A 310 -0.24 2.71 -13.17
N LEU A 311 -0.96 3.40 -12.27
CA LEU A 311 -0.87 4.85 -12.08
C LEU A 311 -0.32 5.21 -10.71
N GLY A 312 0.31 6.39 -10.62
CA GLY A 312 0.67 7.01 -9.34
C GLY A 312 0.49 8.52 -9.37
N GLY A 313 0.10 9.11 -8.25
CA GLY A 313 -0.11 10.55 -8.07
C GLY A 313 0.73 11.07 -6.91
N ILE A 314 1.55 12.09 -7.18
CA ILE A 314 2.43 12.72 -6.20
C ILE A 314 2.09 14.19 -6.10
N VAL A 315 2.03 14.72 -4.87
CA VAL A 315 1.91 16.17 -4.64
C VAL A 315 2.79 16.59 -3.47
N LEU A 316 3.50 17.71 -3.62
CA LEU A 316 4.38 18.32 -2.63
C LEU A 316 4.03 19.80 -2.47
N ALA A 317 3.83 20.27 -1.24
CA ALA A 317 3.52 21.65 -0.92
C ALA A 317 4.37 22.15 0.25
N ASN A 318 4.71 23.45 0.26
CA ASN A 318 5.39 24.10 1.38
C ASN A 318 4.47 24.99 2.22
N ALA A 319 3.30 24.43 2.56
CA ALA A 319 2.42 24.91 3.61
C ALA A 319 1.66 23.74 4.23
N THR A 320 1.32 23.83 5.52
CA THR A 320 0.59 22.78 6.26
C THR A 320 -0.94 22.93 6.18
N SER A 321 -1.45 24.06 5.69
CA SER A 321 -2.89 24.37 5.66
C SER A 321 -3.41 24.64 4.24
N GLY A 322 -4.74 24.62 4.09
CA GLY A 322 -5.44 25.03 2.87
C GLY A 322 -5.55 23.96 1.78
N ILE A 323 -4.67 22.96 1.73
CA ILE A 323 -4.71 21.90 0.73
C ILE A 323 -5.11 20.57 1.35
N SER A 324 -6.18 19.95 0.84
CA SER A 324 -6.45 18.52 1.05
C SER A 324 -5.50 17.68 0.19
N ILE A 325 -4.27 17.48 0.67
CA ILE A 325 -3.16 16.93 -0.14
C ILE A 325 -3.47 15.52 -0.63
N GLY A 326 -4.03 14.67 0.23
CA GLY A 326 -4.39 13.30 -0.11
C GLY A 326 -5.47 13.22 -1.19
N ALA A 327 -6.51 14.07 -1.10
CA ALA A 327 -7.56 14.15 -2.11
C ALA A 327 -7.03 14.67 -3.44
N LEU A 328 -6.14 15.67 -3.41
CA LEU A 328 -5.51 16.19 -4.62
C LEU A 328 -4.69 15.11 -5.34
N GLY A 329 -3.89 14.33 -4.62
CA GLY A 329 -3.15 13.20 -5.22
C GLY A 329 -4.08 12.14 -5.83
N ALA A 330 -5.17 11.80 -5.13
CA ALA A 330 -6.18 10.87 -5.64
C ALA A 330 -6.87 11.42 -6.90
N ASP A 331 -7.20 12.72 -6.93
CA ASP A 331 -7.76 13.38 -8.11
C ASP A 331 -6.83 13.32 -9.32
N LEU A 332 -5.51 13.46 -9.14
CA LEU A 332 -4.56 13.33 -10.26
C LEU A 332 -4.58 11.91 -10.86
N VAL A 333 -4.65 10.88 -10.01
CA VAL A 333 -4.79 9.48 -10.46
C VAL A 333 -6.12 9.29 -11.18
N ARG A 334 -7.22 9.74 -10.58
CA ARG A 334 -8.58 9.57 -11.12
C ARG A 334 -8.77 10.28 -12.45
N ILE A 335 -8.36 11.55 -12.57
CA ILE A 335 -8.41 12.31 -13.83
C ILE A 335 -7.66 11.56 -14.94
N THR A 336 -6.47 11.04 -14.62
CA THR A 336 -5.67 10.29 -15.60
C THR A 336 -6.36 8.98 -15.99
N ALA A 337 -6.89 8.22 -15.03
CA ALA A 337 -7.58 6.97 -15.31
C ALA A 337 -8.85 7.17 -16.16
N GLU A 338 -9.61 8.24 -15.92
CA GLU A 338 -10.86 8.54 -16.63
C GLU A 338 -10.61 9.09 -18.04
N HIS A 339 -9.61 9.96 -18.21
CA HIS A 339 -9.34 10.60 -19.50
C HIS A 339 -8.40 9.79 -20.39
N GLU A 340 -7.61 8.89 -19.80
CA GLU A 340 -6.63 8.05 -20.50
C GLU A 340 -6.83 6.57 -20.14
N PRO A 341 -8.04 6.00 -20.30
CA PRO A 341 -8.32 4.64 -19.90
C PRO A 341 -7.33 3.67 -20.57
N ARG A 342 -6.82 2.70 -19.80
CA ARG A 342 -5.91 1.68 -20.36
C ARG A 342 -6.64 0.88 -21.43
N ILE A 343 -6.04 0.78 -22.61
CA ILE A 343 -6.49 -0.17 -23.62
C ILE A 343 -6.09 -1.56 -23.11
N PRO A 344 -7.05 -2.46 -22.84
CA PRO A 344 -6.72 -3.81 -22.38
C PRO A 344 -5.95 -4.56 -23.48
N ASP A 345 -5.09 -5.49 -23.06
CA ASP A 345 -4.39 -6.35 -24.00
C ASP A 345 -5.39 -7.10 -24.87
N ALA A 346 -5.07 -7.26 -26.16
CA ALA A 346 -5.89 -8.05 -27.06
C ALA A 346 -6.01 -9.48 -26.50
N TRP A 347 -7.23 -9.99 -26.44
CA TRP A 347 -7.43 -11.38 -26.07
C TRP A 347 -6.67 -12.28 -27.04
N THR A 348 -5.88 -13.19 -26.48
CA THR A 348 -5.14 -14.21 -27.23
C THR A 348 -5.63 -15.59 -26.81
N PRO A 349 -5.82 -16.52 -27.77
CA PRO A 349 -6.11 -17.90 -27.42
C PRO A 349 -4.88 -18.58 -26.79
N LEU A 350 -5.12 -19.62 -26.00
CA LEU A 350 -4.04 -20.51 -25.54
C LEU A 350 -3.29 -21.10 -26.75
N GLU A 351 -1.96 -20.97 -26.77
CA GLU A 351 -1.13 -21.59 -27.82
C GLU A 351 -1.20 -23.12 -27.76
N SER A 352 -1.28 -23.67 -26.54
CA SER A 352 -1.52 -25.08 -26.26
C SER A 352 -2.19 -25.23 -24.90
N TYR A 353 -2.92 -26.34 -24.69
CA TYR A 353 -3.57 -26.64 -23.41
C TYR A 353 -3.64 -28.16 -23.18
N ASP A 354 -3.71 -28.57 -21.92
CA ASP A 354 -4.00 -29.96 -21.53
C ASP A 354 -5.52 -30.20 -21.56
N PRO A 355 -6.04 -31.14 -22.37
CA PRO A 355 -7.46 -31.49 -22.40
C PRO A 355 -8.06 -31.83 -21.03
N ALA A 356 -7.26 -32.36 -20.09
CA ALA A 356 -7.71 -32.63 -18.73
C ALA A 356 -8.08 -31.34 -17.96
N LEU A 357 -7.56 -30.18 -18.35
CA LEU A 357 -7.95 -28.88 -17.78
C LEU A 357 -9.31 -28.42 -18.29
N LEU A 358 -9.65 -28.71 -19.55
CA LEU A 358 -11.01 -28.44 -20.05
C LEU A 358 -12.05 -29.24 -19.29
N GLU A 359 -11.72 -30.46 -18.86
CA GLU A 359 -12.56 -31.29 -17.98
C GLU A 359 -12.84 -30.62 -16.62
N LEU A 360 -12.07 -29.61 -16.21
CA LEU A 360 -12.32 -28.85 -14.97
C LEU A 360 -13.23 -27.64 -15.21
N THR A 361 -13.40 -27.21 -16.46
CA THR A 361 -14.16 -26.00 -16.79
C THR A 361 -15.68 -26.23 -16.79
N GLY A 362 -16.43 -25.13 -16.82
CA GLY A 362 -17.89 -25.14 -16.87
C GLY A 362 -18.53 -25.10 -15.48
N PRO A 363 -19.83 -25.43 -15.40
CA PRO A 363 -20.58 -25.33 -14.15
C PRO A 363 -20.17 -26.41 -13.15
N TRP A 364 -20.18 -26.00 -11.89
CA TRP A 364 -20.00 -26.82 -10.70
C TRP A 364 -21.03 -26.39 -9.65
N TYR A 365 -21.26 -27.23 -8.64
CA TYR A 365 -22.25 -26.97 -7.59
C TYR A 365 -21.69 -27.24 -6.21
N VAL A 366 -21.87 -26.29 -5.30
CA VAL A 366 -21.72 -26.51 -3.86
C VAL A 366 -23.13 -26.66 -3.28
N GLY A 367 -23.54 -27.90 -3.04
CA GLY A 367 -24.95 -28.20 -2.75
C GLY A 367 -25.86 -27.71 -3.90
N PRO A 368 -26.81 -26.80 -3.67
CA PRO A 368 -27.66 -26.24 -4.73
C PRO A 368 -27.05 -25.01 -5.43
N THR A 369 -25.93 -24.47 -4.91
CA THR A 369 -25.38 -23.18 -5.34
C THR A 369 -24.46 -23.37 -6.55
N PRO A 370 -24.78 -22.78 -7.72
CA PRO A 370 -23.96 -22.90 -8.91
C PRO A 370 -22.70 -22.04 -8.80
N ALA A 371 -21.59 -22.59 -9.26
CA ALA A 371 -20.31 -21.94 -9.46
C ALA A 371 -19.80 -22.26 -10.88
N LEU A 372 -18.81 -21.49 -11.33
CA LEU A 372 -18.20 -21.62 -12.64
C LEU A 372 -16.68 -21.71 -12.47
N ILE A 373 -16.07 -22.62 -13.23
CA ILE A 373 -14.63 -22.64 -13.46
C ILE A 373 -14.34 -22.30 -14.92
N ARG A 374 -13.42 -21.36 -15.15
CA ARG A 374 -12.89 -21.04 -16.48
C ARG A 374 -11.38 -21.29 -16.51
N LEU A 375 -10.88 -21.76 -17.64
CA LEU A 375 -9.45 -21.78 -17.92
C LEU A 375 -9.05 -20.48 -18.60
N ARG A 376 -8.01 -19.82 -18.08
CA ARG A 376 -7.49 -18.56 -18.61
C ARG A 376 -6.33 -18.80 -19.58
N ALA A 377 -6.00 -17.77 -20.36
CA ALA A 377 -4.91 -17.81 -21.34
C ALA A 377 -3.51 -17.95 -20.72
N ASP A 378 -3.37 -17.65 -19.43
CA ASP A 378 -2.14 -17.84 -18.64
C ASP A 378 -2.06 -19.24 -17.99
N GLY A 379 -3.05 -20.11 -18.22
CA GLY A 379 -3.10 -21.47 -17.68
C GLY A 379 -3.71 -21.58 -16.29
N ASP A 380 -4.04 -20.46 -15.64
CA ASP A 380 -4.70 -20.45 -14.34
C ASP A 380 -6.21 -20.77 -14.48
N LEU A 381 -6.80 -21.29 -13.40
CA LEU A 381 -8.24 -21.46 -13.29
C LEU A 381 -8.86 -20.22 -12.61
N GLU A 382 -10.02 -19.80 -13.10
CA GLU A 382 -10.84 -18.77 -12.47
C GLU A 382 -12.09 -19.44 -11.90
N PHE A 383 -12.21 -19.41 -10.57
CA PHE A 383 -13.37 -19.92 -9.84
C PHE A 383 -14.25 -18.75 -9.38
N GLY A 384 -15.56 -18.85 -9.56
CA GLY A 384 -16.49 -17.83 -9.09
C GLY A 384 -17.97 -18.20 -9.24
N PRO A 385 -18.88 -17.31 -8.84
CA PRO A 385 -20.32 -17.53 -9.03
C PRO A 385 -20.67 -17.56 -10.53
N LEU A 386 -21.71 -18.32 -10.88
CA LEU A 386 -22.21 -18.34 -12.26
C LEU A 386 -22.79 -16.98 -12.69
N THR A 387 -23.46 -16.29 -11.76
CA THR A 387 -24.02 -14.95 -11.94
C THR A 387 -23.93 -14.15 -10.64
N GLY A 388 -23.90 -12.81 -10.76
CA GLY A 388 -23.92 -11.92 -9.60
C GLY A 388 -22.63 -11.92 -8.77
N ALA A 389 -22.75 -11.50 -7.51
CA ALA A 389 -21.65 -11.45 -6.56
C ALA A 389 -21.56 -12.76 -5.77
N GLY A 390 -20.34 -13.17 -5.42
CA GLY A 390 -20.08 -14.39 -4.69
C GLY A 390 -18.59 -14.55 -4.40
N ARG A 391 -18.22 -15.62 -3.69
CA ARG A 391 -16.82 -15.93 -3.45
C ARG A 391 -16.17 -16.36 -4.76
N SER A 392 -15.03 -15.76 -5.08
CA SER A 392 -14.22 -16.09 -6.25
C SER A 392 -12.74 -16.13 -5.89
N SER A 393 -11.95 -16.75 -6.75
CA SER A 393 -10.49 -16.73 -6.67
C SER A 393 -9.91 -17.17 -8.00
N ARG A 394 -8.79 -16.56 -8.42
CA ARG A 394 -7.85 -17.22 -9.31
C ARG A 394 -7.14 -18.35 -8.57
N LEU A 395 -6.91 -19.43 -9.29
CA LEU A 395 -6.34 -20.66 -8.80
C LEU A 395 -5.12 -20.96 -9.66
N LYS A 396 -3.96 -21.07 -9.03
CA LYS A 396 -2.68 -21.32 -9.71
C LYS A 396 -2.22 -22.75 -9.50
N ALA A 397 -1.88 -23.42 -10.60
CA ALA A 397 -1.38 -24.80 -10.57
C ALA A 397 -0.11 -24.92 -9.71
N GLN A 398 -0.04 -25.99 -8.92
CA GLN A 398 1.08 -26.36 -8.07
C GLN A 398 1.77 -27.60 -8.62
N ALA A 399 3.04 -27.79 -8.25
CA ALA A 399 3.85 -28.93 -8.72
C ALA A 399 3.32 -30.30 -8.27
N ASP A 400 2.51 -30.34 -7.20
CA ASP A 400 1.88 -31.55 -6.67
C ASP A 400 0.53 -31.89 -7.34
N GLY A 401 0.14 -31.15 -8.39
CA GLY A 401 -1.11 -31.35 -9.12
C GLY A 401 -2.32 -30.68 -8.47
N THR A 402 -2.13 -29.94 -7.38
CA THR A 402 -3.19 -29.11 -6.76
C THR A 402 -3.20 -27.70 -7.34
N TRP A 403 -4.16 -26.89 -6.89
CA TRP A 403 -4.26 -25.47 -7.26
C TRP A 403 -4.38 -24.61 -6.01
N LEU A 404 -3.65 -23.50 -5.96
CA LEU A 404 -3.66 -22.57 -4.84
C LEU A 404 -4.53 -21.36 -5.16
N GLY A 405 -5.50 -21.06 -4.30
CA GLY A 405 -6.27 -19.82 -4.37
C GLY A 405 -5.41 -18.61 -4.05
N LEU A 406 -5.45 -17.61 -4.92
CA LEU A 406 -4.54 -16.47 -4.86
C LEU A 406 -5.14 -15.29 -4.09
N GLU A 407 -6.47 -15.17 -4.07
CA GLU A 407 -7.14 -14.01 -3.51
C GLU A 407 -8.53 -14.31 -2.92
N GLY A 408 -9.08 -13.31 -2.23
CA GLY A 408 -10.41 -13.36 -1.65
C GLY A 408 -10.53 -14.36 -0.50
N TYR A 409 -11.72 -14.94 -0.35
CA TYR A 409 -11.99 -15.92 0.70
C TYR A 409 -11.14 -17.19 0.59
N TYR A 410 -10.71 -17.55 -0.63
CA TYR A 410 -9.92 -18.75 -0.89
C TYR A 410 -8.41 -18.45 -0.98
N ALA A 411 -7.95 -17.25 -0.61
CA ALA A 411 -6.53 -16.94 -0.59
C ALA A 411 -5.78 -17.92 0.34
N GLY A 412 -4.81 -18.65 -0.21
CA GLY A 412 -4.06 -19.70 0.51
C GLY A 412 -4.78 -21.05 0.60
N GLU A 413 -6.04 -21.15 0.18
CA GLU A 413 -6.80 -22.40 0.17
C GLU A 413 -6.41 -23.26 -1.04
N THR A 414 -6.44 -24.58 -0.87
CA THR A 414 -6.07 -25.52 -1.93
C THR A 414 -7.32 -26.10 -2.59
N LEU A 415 -7.36 -26.07 -3.92
CA LEU A 415 -8.26 -26.88 -4.73
C LEU A 415 -7.57 -28.19 -5.13
N ARG A 416 -8.24 -29.31 -4.85
CA ARG A 416 -7.82 -30.66 -5.23
C ARG A 416 -8.81 -31.24 -6.23
N VAL A 417 -8.28 -31.82 -7.32
CA VAL A 417 -9.08 -32.54 -8.31
C VAL A 417 -9.19 -33.99 -7.87
N VAL A 418 -10.41 -34.46 -7.58
CA VAL A 418 -10.63 -35.85 -7.13
C VAL A 418 -11.14 -36.71 -8.28
N ARG A 419 -10.42 -37.80 -8.54
CA ARG A 419 -10.68 -38.70 -9.67
C ARG A 419 -11.07 -40.10 -9.17
N ASP A 420 -11.91 -40.79 -9.94
CA ASP A 420 -12.22 -42.19 -9.68
C ASP A 420 -11.09 -43.14 -10.12
N THR A 421 -11.27 -44.45 -9.93
CA THR A 421 -10.29 -45.47 -10.35
C THR A 421 -10.10 -45.56 -11.87
N ALA A 422 -11.03 -45.01 -12.67
CA ALA A 422 -10.92 -44.93 -14.11
C ALA A 422 -10.24 -43.62 -14.57
N GLY A 423 -9.93 -42.70 -13.65
CA GLY A 423 -9.26 -41.43 -13.91
C GLY A 423 -10.21 -40.27 -14.24
N ALA A 424 -11.53 -40.47 -14.21
CA ALA A 424 -12.51 -39.42 -14.49
C ALA A 424 -12.66 -38.48 -13.28
N VAL A 425 -12.82 -37.16 -13.50
CA VAL A 425 -13.06 -36.22 -12.41
C VAL A 425 -14.44 -36.45 -11.83
N THR A 426 -14.50 -36.75 -10.53
CA THR A 426 -15.75 -36.95 -9.80
C THR A 426 -16.23 -35.67 -9.14
N HIS A 427 -15.34 -34.96 -8.46
CA HIS A 427 -15.60 -33.73 -7.72
C HIS A 427 -14.30 -32.94 -7.52
N LEU A 428 -14.44 -31.69 -7.08
CA LEU A 428 -13.32 -30.87 -6.65
C LEU A 428 -13.49 -30.54 -5.16
N ASP A 429 -12.40 -30.60 -4.41
CA ASP A 429 -12.38 -30.11 -3.03
C ASP A 429 -11.69 -28.76 -3.00
N LEU A 430 -12.38 -27.71 -2.57
CA LEU A 430 -11.80 -26.38 -2.35
C LEU A 430 -12.04 -25.98 -0.90
N GLY A 431 -11.00 -26.09 -0.07
CA GLY A 431 -11.13 -25.99 1.38
C GLY A 431 -12.08 -27.06 1.92
N SER A 432 -13.16 -26.65 2.61
CA SER A 432 -14.22 -27.54 3.11
C SER A 432 -15.36 -27.79 2.12
N PHE A 433 -15.31 -27.22 0.91
CA PHE A 433 -16.41 -27.30 -0.05
C PHE A 433 -16.15 -28.39 -1.08
N VAL A 434 -17.14 -29.28 -1.25
CA VAL A 434 -17.18 -30.29 -2.31
C VAL A 434 -17.97 -29.72 -3.48
N LEU A 435 -17.33 -29.66 -4.64
CA LEU A 435 -17.92 -29.18 -5.88
C LEU A 435 -18.26 -30.36 -6.78
N THR A 436 -19.54 -30.49 -7.13
CA THR A 436 -20.06 -31.58 -7.97
C THR A 436 -20.59 -31.06 -9.30
N ARG A 437 -20.66 -31.93 -10.32
CA ARG A 437 -21.18 -31.57 -11.65
C ARG A 437 -22.70 -31.35 -11.69
N LEU A 438 -23.42 -31.96 -10.76
CA LEU A 438 -24.84 -31.75 -10.52
C LEU A 438 -25.05 -31.31 -9.06
N PRO A 439 -26.14 -30.60 -8.73
CA PRO A 439 -26.49 -30.35 -7.33
C PRO A 439 -26.56 -31.65 -6.54
N TYR A 440 -25.70 -31.81 -5.52
CA TYR A 440 -25.57 -33.04 -4.73
C TYR A 440 -25.25 -34.30 -5.54
N GLY A 441 -24.54 -34.17 -6.67
CA GLY A 441 -24.34 -35.23 -7.66
C GLY A 441 -23.32 -36.32 -7.32
N SER A 442 -22.88 -36.45 -6.07
CA SER A 442 -21.93 -37.48 -5.64
C SER A 442 -22.25 -38.01 -4.25
N ASP A 443 -21.88 -39.27 -4.00
CA ASP A 443 -21.95 -39.89 -2.67
C ASP A 443 -20.93 -39.30 -1.66
N THR A 444 -20.11 -38.36 -2.12
CA THR A 444 -19.08 -37.71 -1.30
C THR A 444 -19.60 -36.51 -0.52
N VAL A 445 -20.84 -36.08 -0.75
CA VAL A 445 -21.49 -35.03 0.04
C VAL A 445 -22.05 -35.64 1.34
N PRO A 446 -21.58 -35.21 2.54
CA PRO A 446 -22.09 -35.72 3.80
C PRO A 446 -23.62 -35.55 3.92
N GLY A 447 -24.32 -36.64 4.19
CA GLY A 447 -25.78 -36.69 4.32
C GLY A 447 -26.54 -37.15 3.08
N GLY A 448 -25.92 -37.16 1.90
CA GLY A 448 -26.52 -37.64 0.65
C GLY A 448 -27.80 -36.90 0.24
N VAL A 449 -28.42 -37.35 -0.85
CA VAL A 449 -29.75 -36.87 -1.26
C VAL A 449 -30.82 -37.74 -0.58
N ASP A 450 -31.82 -37.10 0.03
CA ASP A 450 -32.99 -37.80 0.58
C ASP A 450 -33.64 -38.71 -0.49
N PRO A 451 -34.17 -39.90 -0.14
CA PRO A 451 -34.78 -40.82 -1.11
C PRO A 451 -35.92 -40.21 -1.94
N LEU A 452 -36.62 -39.20 -1.43
CA LEU A 452 -37.68 -38.48 -2.15
C LEU A 452 -37.13 -37.35 -3.05
N GLY A 453 -35.86 -36.99 -2.89
CA GLY A 453 -35.18 -35.98 -3.69
C GLY A 453 -35.80 -34.59 -3.62
N TRP A 454 -35.83 -33.91 -4.77
CA TRP A 454 -36.40 -32.56 -4.92
C TRP A 454 -37.94 -32.60 -4.87
N ARG A 455 -38.55 -31.78 -4.02
CA ARG A 455 -40.01 -31.67 -3.84
C ARG A 455 -40.46 -30.22 -3.86
N GLY A 456 -41.71 -29.98 -4.27
CA GLY A 456 -42.37 -28.69 -4.07
C GLY A 456 -42.57 -28.37 -2.59
N GLY A 457 -42.86 -27.11 -2.26
CA GLY A 457 -43.25 -26.72 -0.90
C GLY A 457 -44.52 -27.45 -0.43
N PRO A 458 -44.80 -27.49 0.90
CA PRO A 458 -46.08 -27.99 1.37
C PRO A 458 -47.21 -27.18 0.73
N ALA A 459 -48.16 -27.89 0.13
CA ALA A 459 -49.33 -27.30 -0.52
C ALA A 459 -50.19 -26.49 0.47
#